data_AF-A0A356KPX1-F1
#
_entry.id   AF-A0A356KPX1-F1
#
_cell.length_a   1.000
_cell.length_b   1.000
_cell.length_c   1.000
_cell.angle_alpha   90.00
_cell.angle_beta   90.00
_cell.angle_gamma   90.00
#
_symmetry.space_group_name_H-M   'P 1'
#
loop_
_entity.id
_entity.type
_entity.pdbx_description
1 polymer ?
#
loop_
_entity_poly.entity_id
_entity_poly.type
_entity_poly.pdbx_seq_one_letter_code
_entity_poly.pdbx_strand_id
1 'polypeptide(L)'
;MSSQTQAEEESIYTDAFVGRNSWNGREPNMLLLNAGEGRFIEVGVAFGLAGTKDGRGMAVADFDLDGDVDYAVNNYEAFAELWDNQVGNQRPWLAIRLRGQAPNTEAVGALIRVHTGERIQTRLVGVGSGYA
;
A
#
# COMPACT_ATOMS: atom_id res chain seq x y z
N MET A 1 32.49 -48.80 33.92
CA MET A 1 32.11 -47.38 34.02
C MET A 1 31.69 -46.94 32.63
N SER A 2 30.38 -46.92 32.37
CA SER A 2 29.83 -46.58 31.05
C SER A 2 29.86 -45.07 30.84
N SER A 3 30.53 -44.61 29.79
CA SER A 3 30.48 -43.22 29.34
C SER A 3 29.19 -42.99 28.56
N GLN A 4 28.28 -42.21 29.13
CA GLN A 4 27.17 -41.64 28.36
C GLN A 4 27.69 -40.45 27.55
N THR A 5 27.69 -40.58 26.24
CA THR A 5 27.80 -39.45 25.31
C THR A 5 26.42 -38.78 25.29
N GLN A 6 26.29 -37.60 25.88
CA GLN A 6 25.13 -36.74 25.65
C GLN A 6 25.27 -36.14 24.25
N ALA A 7 24.31 -36.42 23.38
CA ALA A 7 24.12 -35.66 22.15
C ALA A 7 23.39 -34.37 22.52
N GLU A 8 24.02 -33.22 22.28
CA GLU A 8 23.36 -31.92 22.35
C GLU A 8 22.45 -31.80 21.12
N GLU A 9 21.13 -31.79 21.33
CA GLU A 9 20.18 -31.37 20.30
C GLU A 9 20.29 -29.86 20.12
N GLU A 10 21.07 -29.41 19.12
CA GLU A 10 20.99 -28.05 18.61
C GLU A 10 19.60 -27.85 17.96
N SER A 11 18.65 -27.36 18.76
CA SER A 11 17.42 -26.79 18.21
C SER A 11 17.79 -25.53 17.43
N ILE A 12 17.75 -25.62 16.10
CA ILE A 12 17.82 -24.48 15.17
C ILE A 12 16.65 -23.47 15.36
N TYR A 13 15.71 -23.76 16.27
CA TYR A 13 14.61 -22.88 16.64
C TYR A 13 14.73 -22.53 18.12
N THR A 14 15.53 -21.52 18.43
CA THR A 14 15.40 -20.80 19.71
C THR A 14 14.20 -19.87 19.64
N ASP A 15 13.37 -19.82 20.68
CA ASP A 15 12.21 -18.92 20.83
C ASP A 15 12.57 -17.42 20.61
N ALA A 16 13.85 -17.07 20.69
CA ALA A 16 14.39 -15.77 20.33
C ALA A 16 14.22 -15.40 18.84
N PHE A 17 13.97 -16.36 17.95
CA PHE A 17 13.88 -16.14 16.50
C PHE A 17 12.45 -15.89 15.99
N VAL A 18 11.41 -16.19 16.78
CA VAL A 18 10.02 -16.25 16.27
C VAL A 18 9.21 -14.97 16.53
N GLY A 19 9.70 -14.03 17.35
CA GLY A 19 8.82 -12.98 17.89
C GLY A 19 8.94 -11.55 17.33
N ARG A 20 10.10 -11.16 16.78
CA ARG A 20 10.41 -9.73 16.54
C ARG A 20 11.02 -9.37 15.19
N ASN A 21 11.31 -10.36 14.35
CA ASN A 21 11.97 -10.13 13.07
C ASN A 21 11.08 -10.63 11.94
N SER A 22 10.72 -9.71 11.05
CA SER A 22 10.19 -10.07 9.74
C SER A 22 11.32 -10.63 8.88
N TRP A 23 11.10 -11.81 8.30
CA TRP A 23 12.10 -12.55 7.52
C TRP A 23 12.50 -11.80 6.25
N ASN A 24 11.60 -10.97 5.73
CA ASN A 24 11.82 -10.05 4.60
C ASN A 24 11.54 -8.58 5.01
N GLY A 25 11.65 -8.27 6.30
CA GLY A 25 11.32 -6.95 6.81
C GLY A 25 12.29 -5.91 6.31
N ARG A 26 11.77 -4.72 6.01
CA ARG A 26 12.55 -3.52 5.60
C ARG A 26 13.00 -3.50 4.14
N GLU A 27 12.36 -4.27 3.27
CA GLU A 27 12.44 -4.02 1.83
C GLU A 27 11.86 -2.63 1.51
N PRO A 28 12.47 -1.86 0.59
CA PRO A 28 11.92 -0.58 0.20
C PRO A 28 10.57 -0.74 -0.50
N ASN A 29 9.61 0.12 -0.15
CA ASN A 29 8.39 0.29 -0.94
C ASN A 29 8.75 0.59 -2.41
N MET A 30 8.00 0.01 -3.35
CA MET A 30 8.22 0.21 -4.78
C MET A 30 7.14 1.10 -5.39
N LEU A 31 7.55 2.08 -6.18
CA LEU A 31 6.66 2.80 -7.09
C LEU A 31 6.96 2.36 -8.51
N LEU A 32 6.02 1.65 -9.13
CA LEU A 32 6.15 1.14 -10.49
C LEU A 32 5.43 2.05 -11.48
N LEU A 33 6.19 2.86 -12.22
CA LEU A 33 5.65 3.71 -13.28
C LEU A 33 5.37 2.88 -14.53
N ASN A 34 4.11 2.90 -15.00
CA ASN A 34 3.74 2.30 -16.28
C ASN A 34 4.37 3.09 -17.43
N ALA A 35 5.34 2.47 -18.11
CA ALA A 35 6.09 3.05 -19.23
C ALA A 35 5.48 2.70 -20.61
N GLY A 36 4.27 2.14 -20.63
CA GLY A 36 3.60 1.67 -21.82
C GLY A 36 4.01 0.24 -22.21
N GLU A 37 3.21 -0.38 -23.09
CA GLU A 37 3.50 -1.71 -23.68
C GLU A 37 3.74 -2.81 -22.63
N GLY A 38 3.08 -2.72 -21.47
CA GLY A 38 3.23 -3.69 -20.39
C GLY A 38 4.55 -3.58 -19.62
N ARG A 39 5.35 -2.52 -19.84
CA ARG A 39 6.59 -2.28 -19.11
C ARG A 39 6.35 -1.38 -17.91
N PHE A 40 7.05 -1.69 -16.82
CA PHE A 40 7.04 -0.92 -15.58
C PHE A 40 8.47 -0.58 -15.18
N ILE A 41 8.67 0.65 -14.69
CA ILE A 41 9.96 1.15 -14.22
C ILE A 41 9.83 1.44 -12.73
N GLU A 42 10.72 0.89 -11.90
CA GLU A 42 10.82 1.23 -10.49
C GLU A 42 11.39 2.65 -10.37
N VAL A 43 10.64 3.54 -9.73
CA VAL A 43 10.98 4.96 -9.54
C VAL A 43 10.84 5.42 -8.09
N GLY A 44 10.58 4.50 -7.15
CA GLY A 44 10.32 4.82 -5.75
C GLY A 44 11.45 5.59 -5.09
N VAL A 45 12.70 5.20 -5.33
CA VAL A 45 13.86 5.94 -4.81
C VAL A 45 13.92 7.36 -5.37
N ALA A 46 13.70 7.52 -6.68
CA ALA A 46 13.78 8.81 -7.35
C ALA A 46 12.69 9.79 -6.89
N PHE A 47 11.52 9.27 -6.51
CA PHE A 47 10.39 10.05 -5.98
C PHE A 47 10.36 10.11 -4.44
N GLY A 48 11.38 9.56 -3.77
CA GLY A 48 11.47 9.55 -2.31
C GLY A 48 10.51 8.61 -1.61
N LEU A 49 9.80 7.74 -2.34
CA LEU A 49 8.73 6.88 -1.82
C LEU A 49 9.23 5.50 -1.35
N ALA A 50 10.53 5.24 -1.47
CA ALA A 50 11.19 3.98 -1.10
C ALA A 50 11.36 3.83 0.43
N GLY A 51 10.28 3.96 1.18
CA GLY A 51 10.27 3.75 2.64
C GLY A 51 10.70 2.32 2.99
N THR A 52 11.62 2.18 3.96
CA THR A 52 12.23 0.90 4.33
C THR A 52 11.71 0.37 5.68
N LYS A 53 10.56 0.85 6.14
CA LYS A 53 9.91 0.27 7.31
C LYS A 53 9.21 -1.03 6.91
N ASP A 54 8.87 -1.85 7.90
CA ASP A 54 8.25 -3.15 7.66
C ASP A 54 6.75 -2.99 7.37
N GLY A 55 6.42 -2.55 6.14
CA GLY A 55 5.06 -2.30 5.69
C GLY A 55 4.19 -3.57 5.70
N ARG A 56 2.94 -3.43 6.15
CA ARG A 56 1.94 -4.51 6.23
C ARG A 56 0.61 -4.20 5.55
N GLY A 57 0.34 -2.93 5.31
CA GLY A 57 -0.82 -2.50 4.54
C GLY A 57 -0.61 -1.11 3.96
N MET A 58 -1.32 -0.82 2.89
CA MET A 58 -1.27 0.47 2.21
C MET A 58 -2.67 0.93 1.82
N ALA A 59 -2.95 2.22 1.98
CA ALA A 59 -4.12 2.89 1.45
C ALA A 59 -3.68 4.01 0.51
N VAL A 60 -4.43 4.23 -0.57
CA VAL A 60 -4.15 5.27 -1.57
C VAL A 60 -5.40 6.13 -1.72
N ALA A 61 -5.27 7.43 -1.49
CA ALA A 61 -6.36 8.39 -1.55
C ALA A 61 -5.79 9.79 -1.76
N ASP A 62 -6.63 10.73 -2.18
CA ASP A 62 -6.34 12.17 -2.12
C ASP A 62 -6.84 12.62 -0.74
N PHE A 63 -5.95 12.67 0.26
CA PHE A 63 -6.34 12.85 1.68
C PHE A 63 -6.59 14.32 2.03
N ASP A 64 -5.87 15.24 1.39
CA ASP A 64 -5.99 16.67 1.63
C ASP A 64 -6.92 17.39 0.62
N LEU A 65 -7.39 16.68 -0.40
CA LEU A 65 -8.32 17.15 -1.43
C LEU A 65 -7.69 18.23 -2.32
N ASP A 66 -6.43 18.06 -2.70
CA ASP A 66 -5.73 18.96 -3.62
C ASP A 66 -5.69 18.45 -5.07
N GLY A 67 -6.13 17.21 -5.27
CA GLY A 67 -6.28 16.57 -6.58
C GLY A 67 -5.09 15.72 -7.00
N ASP A 68 -4.05 15.60 -6.18
CA ASP A 68 -3.02 14.61 -6.37
C ASP A 68 -3.20 13.41 -5.41
N VAL A 69 -2.42 12.33 -5.62
CA VAL A 69 -2.67 11.05 -4.94
C VAL A 69 -1.62 10.80 -3.88
N ASP A 70 -2.10 10.71 -2.64
CA ASP A 70 -1.32 10.36 -1.45
C ASP A 70 -1.39 8.87 -1.15
N TYR A 71 -0.55 8.45 -0.20
CA TYR A 71 -0.65 7.10 0.34
C TYR A 71 -0.30 7.03 1.83
N ALA A 72 -0.94 6.10 2.51
CA ALA A 72 -0.65 5.77 3.90
C ALA A 72 -0.14 4.33 4.00
N VAL A 73 0.91 4.12 4.79
CA VAL A 73 1.51 2.80 5.03
C VAL A 73 1.37 2.45 6.51
N ASN A 74 0.77 1.30 6.80
CA ASN A 74 0.84 0.71 8.13
C ASN A 74 2.11 -0.13 8.26
N ASN A 75 2.87 0.09 9.32
CA ASN A 75 4.15 -0.56 9.56
C ASN A 75 4.07 -1.46 10.79
N TYR A 76 4.70 -2.63 10.71
CA TYR A 76 4.88 -3.53 11.86
C TYR A 76 5.89 -2.92 12.85
N GLU A 77 5.52 -2.91 14.14
CA GLU A 77 6.33 -2.35 15.24
C GLU A 77 6.85 -0.91 15.02
N ALA A 78 6.18 -0.13 14.17
CA ALA A 78 6.50 1.27 13.91
C ALA A 78 5.24 2.09 13.68
N PHE A 79 5.37 3.41 13.73
CA PHE A 79 4.26 4.30 13.39
C PHE A 79 3.84 4.13 11.94
N ALA A 80 2.53 4.23 11.70
CA ALA A 80 2.01 4.45 10.37
C ALA A 80 2.57 5.75 9.79
N GLU A 81 2.76 5.75 8.47
CA GLU A 81 3.27 6.91 7.74
C GLU A 81 2.21 7.36 6.75
N LEU A 82 1.96 8.66 6.71
CA LEU A 82 1.22 9.32 5.65
C LEU A 82 2.23 10.05 4.77
N TRP A 83 2.16 9.79 3.47
CA TRP A 83 2.99 10.39 2.46
C TRP A 83 2.11 11.28 1.60
N ASP A 84 2.24 12.58 1.88
CA ASP A 84 1.59 13.68 1.20
C ASP A 84 2.37 13.96 -0.09
N ASN A 85 1.71 13.80 -1.24
CA ASN A 85 2.33 14.05 -2.52
C ASN A 85 2.27 15.55 -2.82
N GLN A 86 3.45 16.16 -3.03
CA GLN A 86 3.57 17.60 -3.28
C GLN A 86 4.21 17.90 -4.63
N VAL A 87 4.31 16.92 -5.52
CA VAL A 87 4.77 17.14 -6.91
C VAL A 87 3.76 18.01 -7.66
N GLY A 88 2.51 18.03 -7.21
CA GLY A 88 1.48 18.98 -7.60
C GLY A 88 0.71 18.54 -8.84
N ASN A 89 -0.59 18.32 -8.69
CA ASN A 89 -1.47 18.18 -9.83
C ASN A 89 -1.81 19.56 -10.43
N GLN A 90 -1.15 19.91 -11.53
CA GLN A 90 -1.46 21.14 -12.28
C GLN A 90 -2.71 21.03 -13.17
N ARG A 91 -3.41 19.89 -13.16
CA ARG A 91 -4.60 19.66 -14.00
C ARG A 91 -5.87 19.83 -13.16
N PRO A 92 -6.98 20.27 -13.77
CA PRO A 92 -8.28 20.26 -13.10
C PRO A 92 -8.62 18.84 -12.62
N TRP A 93 -9.09 18.74 -11.38
CA TRP A 93 -9.52 17.49 -10.76
C TRP A 93 -10.99 17.57 -10.33
N LEU A 94 -11.59 16.42 -10.03
CA LEU A 94 -12.99 16.30 -9.69
C LEU A 94 -13.17 15.25 -8.59
N ALA A 95 -13.67 15.66 -7.43
CA ALA A 95 -14.18 14.74 -6.42
C ALA A 95 -15.68 14.50 -6.60
N ILE A 96 -16.07 13.22 -6.54
CA ILE A 96 -17.47 12.79 -6.59
C ILE A 96 -17.75 11.94 -5.35
N ARG A 97 -18.66 12.41 -4.50
CA ARG A 97 -19.19 11.62 -3.37
C ARG A 97 -20.60 11.13 -3.71
N LEU A 98 -20.75 9.82 -3.83
CA LEU A 98 -22.07 9.20 -3.97
C LEU A 98 -22.74 9.10 -2.60
N ARG A 99 -24.07 9.24 -2.58
CA ARG A 99 -24.91 9.00 -1.40
C ARG A 99 -26.06 8.11 -1.83
N GLY A 100 -26.01 6.85 -1.42
CA GLY A 100 -27.10 5.91 -1.65
C GLY A 100 -28.17 6.01 -0.56
N GLN A 101 -29.24 5.23 -0.71
CA GLN A 101 -30.26 5.03 0.31
C GLN A 101 -30.01 3.71 1.04
N ALA A 102 -30.57 3.57 2.25
CA ALA A 102 -30.51 2.30 2.97
C ALA A 102 -31.05 1.14 2.11
N PRO A 103 -30.42 -0.05 2.15
CA PRO A 103 -29.30 -0.43 3.01
C PRO A 103 -27.89 -0.08 2.46
N ASN A 104 -27.77 0.50 1.27
CA ASN A 104 -26.50 0.78 0.60
C ASN A 104 -26.19 2.30 0.58
N THR A 105 -25.95 2.90 1.75
CA THR A 105 -25.72 4.36 1.87
C THR A 105 -24.44 4.83 1.22
N GLU A 106 -23.43 3.95 1.09
CA GLU A 106 -22.13 4.25 0.48
C GLU A 106 -22.08 3.98 -1.04
N ALA A 107 -23.20 3.54 -1.64
CA ALA A 107 -23.30 3.23 -3.07
C ALA A 107 -22.26 2.19 -3.54
N VAL A 108 -21.95 1.21 -2.70
CA VAL A 108 -21.07 0.08 -3.04
C VAL A 108 -21.57 -0.61 -4.31
N GLY A 109 -20.66 -0.88 -5.23
CA GLY A 109 -20.94 -1.47 -6.54
C GLY A 109 -21.29 -0.46 -7.64
N ALA A 110 -21.45 0.83 -7.32
CA ALA A 110 -21.69 1.86 -8.33
C ALA A 110 -20.47 2.07 -9.24
N LEU A 111 -20.72 2.25 -10.52
CA LEU A 111 -19.71 2.55 -11.52
C LEU A 111 -19.88 4.00 -12.00
N ILE A 112 -18.84 4.80 -11.81
CA ILE A 112 -18.78 6.20 -12.19
C ILE A 112 -17.98 6.29 -13.49
N ARG A 113 -18.58 6.83 -14.55
CA ARG A 113 -17.92 7.17 -15.81
C ARG A 113 -17.93 8.67 -16.02
N VAL A 114 -16.75 9.26 -16.15
CA VAL A 114 -16.58 10.68 -16.45
C VAL A 114 -16.04 10.82 -17.86
N HIS A 115 -16.77 11.55 -18.70
CA HIS A 115 -16.40 11.84 -20.08
C HIS A 115 -15.80 13.26 -20.16
N THR A 116 -14.58 13.36 -20.69
CA THR A 116 -13.87 14.63 -20.87
C THR A 116 -13.26 14.66 -22.28
N GLY A 117 -13.98 15.29 -23.22
CA GLY A 117 -13.63 15.20 -24.65
C GLY A 117 -13.61 13.74 -25.11
N GLU A 118 -12.46 13.29 -25.62
CA GLU A 118 -12.24 11.90 -26.07
C GLU A 118 -11.85 10.93 -24.95
N ARG A 119 -11.61 11.42 -23.72
CA ARG A 119 -11.18 10.59 -22.60
C ARG A 119 -12.37 10.14 -21.76
N ILE A 120 -12.36 8.85 -21.38
CA ILE A 120 -13.32 8.27 -20.44
C ILE A 120 -12.53 7.74 -19.25
N GLN A 121 -12.84 8.24 -18.06
CA GLN A 121 -12.34 7.71 -16.79
C GLN A 121 -13.44 6.90 -16.12
N THR A 122 -13.12 5.70 -15.65
CA THR A 122 -14.06 4.82 -14.96
C THR A 122 -13.55 4.51 -13.55
N ARG A 123 -14.42 4.65 -12.55
CA ARG A 123 -14.13 4.26 -11.16
C ARG A 123 -15.28 3.41 -10.60
N LEU A 124 -14.95 2.30 -9.96
CA LEU A 124 -15.89 1.48 -9.20
C LEU A 124 -15.85 1.91 -7.73
N VAL A 125 -17.01 2.01 -7.09
CA VAL A 125 -17.09 2.08 -5.63
C VAL A 125 -16.97 0.66 -5.06
N GLY A 126 -15.75 0.28 -4.69
CA GLY A 126 -15.45 -1.01 -4.07
C GLY A 126 -15.46 -0.96 -2.54
N VAL A 127 -15.48 -2.13 -1.90
CA VAL A 127 -15.29 -2.29 -0.45
C VAL A 127 -13.93 -2.95 -0.24
N GLY A 128 -12.90 -2.14 -0.13
CA GLY A 128 -11.53 -2.60 0.06
C GLY A 128 -10.67 -2.53 -1.20
N SER A 129 -9.41 -2.17 -0.98
CA SER A 129 -8.33 -2.20 -1.96
C SER A 129 -7.05 -2.51 -1.20
N GLY A 130 -6.42 -3.65 -1.49
CA GLY A 130 -5.18 -4.07 -0.83
C GLY A 130 -5.37 -5.03 0.34
N TYR A 131 -4.25 -5.47 0.91
CA TYR A 131 -4.15 -6.24 2.14
C TYR A 131 -3.86 -5.24 3.27
N ALA A 132 -4.58 -5.34 4.38
CA ALA A 132 -4.42 -4.49 5.56
C ALA A 132 -4.50 -5.35 6.83
#